data_AF-E9J8V7-F1
#
_entry.id   AF-E9J8V7-F1
#
_cell.length_a   1.000
_cell.length_b   1.000
_cell.length_c   1.000
_cell.angle_alpha   90.00
_cell.angle_beta   90.00
_cell.angle_gamma   90.00
#
_symmetry.space_group_name_H-M   'P 1'
#
loop_
_entity.id
_entity.type
_entity.pdbx_description
1 polymer ?
#
loop_
_entity_poly.entity_id
_entity_poly.type
_entity_poly.pdbx_seq_one_letter_code
_entity_poly.pdbx_strand_id
1 'polypeptide(L)'
;GWWTEKEGKEEKGGNTEKEKHRKKRRNKKKEDGKKYKIGFWNVAGMENKEKYFRMRLKEWDVIFLSENWLQKKGWERVRKWLPKEYAWKVQEAARKSKKGRAMGGMIVGIREGIRREKEDKERKEEGSQAVKVNLGGEW
;
A
#
# COMPACT_ATOMS: atom_id res chain seq x y z
N GLY A 1 -37.23 -16.99 -71.63
CA GLY A 1 -36.79 -15.57 -71.58
C GLY A 1 -36.74 -15.17 -70.12
N TRP A 2 -35.60 -14.71 -69.61
CA TRP A 2 -34.91 -13.42 -69.81
C TRP A 2 -35.30 -12.40 -68.72
N TRP A 3 -34.27 -11.81 -68.09
CA TRP A 3 -34.20 -10.52 -67.34
C TRP A 3 -34.75 -10.48 -65.89
N THR A 4 -34.13 -9.91 -64.82
CA THR A 4 -32.88 -9.11 -64.60
C THR A 4 -32.58 -8.99 -63.08
N GLU A 5 -31.30 -8.72 -62.72
CA GLU A 5 -30.77 -7.87 -61.61
C GLU A 5 -31.13 -8.20 -60.12
N LYS A 6 -30.33 -7.91 -59.09
CA LYS A 6 -29.32 -6.85 -58.91
C LYS A 6 -28.37 -7.17 -57.75
N GLU A 7 -27.23 -6.49 -57.79
CA GLU A 7 -26.12 -6.49 -56.85
C GLU A 7 -26.50 -6.04 -55.43
N GLY A 8 -25.75 -6.54 -54.44
CA GLY A 8 -25.77 -6.08 -53.05
C GLY A 8 -24.45 -6.36 -52.35
N LYS A 9 -23.38 -5.64 -52.73
CA LYS A 9 -22.15 -5.55 -51.94
C LYS A 9 -22.30 -4.40 -50.96
N GLU A 10 -22.63 -4.70 -49.70
CA GLU A 10 -22.52 -3.73 -48.60
C GLU A 10 -21.18 -3.85 -47.89
N GLU A 11 -20.51 -2.71 -47.82
CA GLU A 11 -19.20 -2.45 -47.24
C GLU A 11 -19.20 -2.66 -45.71
N LYS A 12 -18.30 -3.52 -45.22
CA LYS A 12 -17.95 -3.60 -43.78
C LYS A 12 -16.49 -3.18 -43.59
N GLY A 13 -16.20 -1.89 -43.78
CA GLY A 13 -14.82 -1.36 -43.79
C GLY A 13 -14.46 -0.32 -42.73
N GLY A 14 -15.36 0.09 -41.82
CA GLY A 14 -15.17 1.34 -41.06
C GLY A 14 -14.92 1.27 -39.54
N ASN A 15 -15.17 0.14 -38.87
CA ASN A 15 -15.34 0.15 -37.40
C ASN A 15 -14.12 -0.35 -36.59
N THR A 16 -13.20 -1.09 -37.22
CA THR A 16 -12.14 -1.82 -36.50
C THR A 16 -11.00 -0.91 -36.01
N GLU A 17 -10.73 0.20 -36.73
CA GLU A 17 -9.60 1.07 -36.43
C GLU A 17 -9.87 2.02 -35.25
N LYS A 18 -11.08 2.59 -35.17
CA LYS A 18 -11.53 3.41 -34.03
C LYS A 18 -11.57 2.59 -32.74
N GLU A 19 -12.01 1.34 -32.81
CA GLU A 19 -12.05 0.45 -31.66
C GLU A 19 -10.63 0.03 -31.20
N LYS A 20 -9.72 -0.24 -32.14
CA LYS A 20 -8.30 -0.47 -31.86
C LYS A 20 -7.66 0.76 -31.21
N HIS A 21 -7.92 1.97 -31.71
CA HIS A 21 -7.42 3.22 -31.12
C HIS A 21 -7.98 3.46 -29.71
N ARG A 22 -9.26 3.16 -29.48
CA ARG A 22 -9.90 3.25 -28.15
C ARG A 22 -9.32 2.24 -27.16
N LYS A 23 -9.08 1.00 -27.60
CA LYS A 23 -8.40 -0.04 -26.79
C LYS A 23 -6.94 0.34 -26.51
N LYS A 24 -6.21 0.89 -27.48
CA LYS A 24 -4.84 1.41 -27.28
C LYS A 24 -4.79 2.56 -26.27
N ARG A 25 -5.69 3.54 -26.37
CA ARG A 25 -5.80 4.64 -25.40
C ARG A 25 -6.18 4.15 -23.99
N ARG A 26 -7.07 3.16 -23.90
CA ARG A 26 -7.49 2.55 -22.62
C ARG A 26 -6.37 1.69 -22.00
N ASN A 27 -5.56 1.00 -22.80
CA ASN A 27 -4.38 0.28 -22.31
C ASN A 27 -3.26 1.23 -21.89
N LYS A 28 -2.99 2.29 -22.66
CA LYS A 28 -1.98 3.30 -22.30
C LYS A 28 -2.34 4.03 -20.99
N LYS A 29 -3.62 4.34 -20.78
CA LYS A 29 -4.11 4.96 -19.52
C LYS A 29 -4.01 4.04 -18.30
N LYS A 30 -3.91 2.72 -18.47
CA LYS A 30 -3.71 1.75 -17.37
C LYS A 30 -2.25 1.67 -16.90
N GLU A 31 -1.28 2.01 -17.76
CA GLU A 31 0.15 1.97 -17.40
C GLU A 31 0.61 3.21 -16.63
N ASP A 32 -0.08 4.35 -16.77
CA ASP A 32 0.22 5.62 -16.08
C ASP A 32 -0.43 5.74 -14.69
N GLY A 33 -0.95 4.65 -14.14
CA GLY A 33 -1.47 4.64 -12.77
C GLY A 33 -0.35 4.89 -11.76
N LYS A 34 -0.58 5.79 -10.79
CA LYS A 34 0.38 6.04 -9.70
C LYS A 34 0.64 4.72 -8.96
N LYS A 35 1.90 4.27 -8.96
CA LYS A 35 2.34 3.04 -8.29
C LYS A 35 2.75 3.34 -6.85
N TYR A 36 2.51 2.40 -5.95
CA TYR A 36 2.87 2.50 -4.53
C TYR A 36 3.64 1.27 -4.10
N LYS A 37 4.64 1.47 -3.23
CA LYS A 37 5.45 0.40 -2.66
C LYS A 37 4.98 0.09 -1.23
N ILE A 38 4.55 -1.15 -0.99
CA ILE A 38 4.16 -1.62 0.33
C ILE A 38 5.19 -2.65 0.81
N GLY A 39 5.76 -2.44 1.99
CA GLY A 39 6.76 -3.31 2.61
C GLY A 39 6.25 -3.95 3.89
N PHE A 40 6.61 -5.22 4.11
CA PHE A 40 6.44 -5.92 5.39
C PHE A 40 7.80 -6.42 5.85
N TRP A 41 8.18 -6.10 7.08
CA TRP A 41 9.48 -6.44 7.65
C TRP A 41 9.32 -6.92 9.09
N ASN A 42 9.62 -8.20 9.34
CA ASN A 42 9.82 -8.70 10.70
C ASN A 42 11.18 -8.22 11.22
N VAL A 43 11.17 -7.34 12.22
CA VAL A 43 12.38 -6.62 12.64
C VAL A 43 13.13 -7.32 13.79
N ALA A 44 12.44 -8.16 14.58
CA ALA A 44 12.97 -8.85 15.75
C ALA A 44 13.78 -7.91 16.68
N GLY A 45 13.15 -6.81 17.10
CA GLY A 45 13.74 -5.80 17.99
C GLY A 45 14.26 -4.54 17.28
N MET A 46 13.93 -3.37 17.82
CA MET A 46 14.22 -2.06 17.20
C MET A 46 15.37 -1.27 17.87
N GLU A 47 15.92 -1.73 18.99
CA GLU A 47 16.84 -0.92 19.82
C GLU A 47 18.25 -0.73 19.24
N ASN A 48 18.66 -1.51 18.23
CA ASN A 48 20.02 -1.45 17.66
C ASN A 48 20.06 -1.38 16.12
N LYS A 49 19.11 -0.68 15.49
CA LYS A 49 19.07 -0.59 14.02
C LYS A 49 19.95 0.53 13.47
N GLU A 50 20.87 0.13 12.58
CA GLU A 50 21.89 0.97 11.95
C GLU A 50 21.33 1.99 10.94
N LYS A 51 22.17 2.95 10.54
CA LYS A 51 21.83 4.02 9.59
C LYS A 51 21.24 3.48 8.28
N TYR A 52 21.76 2.36 7.77
CA TYR A 52 21.29 1.76 6.53
C TYR A 52 19.82 1.27 6.61
N PHE A 53 19.44 0.66 7.74
CA PHE A 53 18.05 0.28 7.99
C PHE A 53 17.12 1.50 7.88
N ARG A 54 17.51 2.63 8.49
CA ARG A 54 16.73 3.88 8.46
C ARG A 54 16.61 4.46 7.05
N MET A 55 17.66 4.33 6.22
CA MET A 55 17.63 4.75 4.82
C MET A 55 16.64 3.90 4.02
N ARG A 56 16.64 2.57 4.22
CA ARG A 56 15.74 1.64 3.53
C ARG A 56 14.27 1.88 3.85
N LEU A 57 13.94 2.35 5.05
CA LEU A 57 12.56 2.72 5.40
C LEU A 57 11.98 3.76 4.43
N LYS A 58 12.81 4.68 3.93
CA LYS A 58 12.38 5.77 3.04
C LYS A 58 12.00 5.31 1.63
N GLU A 59 12.29 4.07 1.26
CA GLU A 59 11.98 3.53 -0.08
C GLU A 59 10.50 3.14 -0.24
N TRP A 60 9.77 2.94 0.87
CA TRP A 60 8.42 2.40 0.90
C TRP A 60 7.37 3.49 1.06
N ASP A 61 6.20 3.35 0.46
CA ASP A 61 5.07 4.26 0.65
C ASP A 61 4.24 3.88 1.87
N VAL A 62 4.13 2.57 2.12
CA VAL A 62 3.56 2.01 3.36
C VAL A 62 4.51 0.92 3.86
N ILE A 63 4.84 0.92 5.15
CA ILE A 63 5.70 -0.10 5.74
C ILE A 63 5.10 -0.66 7.04
N PHE A 64 5.07 -1.97 7.15
CA PHE A 64 4.68 -2.71 8.35
C PHE A 64 5.93 -3.33 8.97
N LEU A 65 6.19 -3.01 10.23
CA LEU A 65 7.28 -3.56 11.03
C LEU A 65 6.71 -4.40 12.17
N SER A 66 6.94 -5.71 12.16
CA SER A 66 6.46 -6.64 13.21
C SER A 66 7.58 -7.07 14.17
N GLU A 67 7.19 -7.60 15.33
CA GLU A 67 8.08 -8.14 16.37
C GLU A 67 9.14 -7.13 16.81
N ASN A 68 8.71 -5.90 17.06
CA ASN A 68 9.63 -4.83 17.47
C ASN A 68 9.99 -4.88 18.97
N TRP A 69 9.24 -5.64 19.77
CA TRP A 69 9.38 -5.77 21.24
C TRP A 69 9.37 -4.43 21.98
N LEU A 70 8.81 -3.39 21.35
CA LEU A 70 8.81 -2.04 21.90
C LEU A 70 7.70 -1.88 22.93
N GLN A 71 8.11 -1.54 24.13
CA GLN A 71 7.25 -0.98 25.17
C GLN A 71 7.24 0.55 25.05
N LYS A 72 6.31 1.23 25.71
CA LYS A 72 6.19 2.71 25.73
C LYS A 72 7.53 3.48 25.79
N LYS A 73 8.43 3.12 26.72
CA LYS A 73 9.76 3.77 26.85
C LYS A 73 10.68 3.54 25.63
N GLY A 74 10.64 2.35 25.04
CA GLY A 74 11.40 2.03 23.83
C GLY A 74 10.85 2.79 22.61
N TRP A 75 9.52 2.92 22.53
CA TRP A 75 8.85 3.67 21.46
C TRP A 75 9.30 5.14 21.41
N GLU A 76 9.40 5.82 22.55
CA GLU A 76 9.87 7.22 22.61
C GLU A 76 11.29 7.39 22.07
N ARG A 77 12.16 6.39 22.25
CA ARG A 77 13.52 6.40 21.67
C ARG A 77 13.48 6.14 20.18
N VAL A 78 12.69 5.16 19.74
CA VAL A 78 12.56 4.76 18.33
C VAL A 78 11.95 5.87 17.48
N ARG A 79 10.89 6.50 17.96
CA ARG A 79 10.20 7.59 17.27
C ARG A 79 11.11 8.77 16.92
N LYS A 80 12.17 9.03 17.70
CA LYS A 80 13.12 10.13 17.45
C LYS A 80 13.93 9.96 16.18
N TRP A 81 14.20 8.73 15.75
CA TRP A 81 15.03 8.46 14.58
C TRP A 81 14.28 7.88 13.39
N LEU A 82 13.01 7.51 13.56
CA LEU A 82 12.16 7.15 12.43
C LEU A 82 12.02 8.33 11.45
N PRO A 83 11.98 8.08 10.13
CA PRO A 83 11.72 9.11 9.13
C PRO A 83 10.48 9.96 9.47
N LYS A 84 10.63 11.29 9.45
CA LYS A 84 9.57 12.25 9.78
C LYS A 84 8.54 12.40 8.66
N GLU A 85 8.89 11.94 7.47
CA GLU A 85 8.08 11.93 6.25
C GLU A 85 6.94 10.88 6.30
N TYR A 86 6.73 10.24 7.45
CA TYR A 86 5.74 9.18 7.66
C TYR A 86 4.89 9.47 8.89
N ALA A 87 3.60 9.16 8.76
CA ALA A 87 2.70 8.98 9.87
C ALA A 87 2.89 7.60 10.48
N TRP A 88 3.40 7.55 11.71
CA TRP A 88 3.64 6.30 12.43
C TRP A 88 2.49 5.95 13.38
N LYS A 89 2.05 4.69 13.34
CA LYS A 89 1.09 4.11 14.29
C LYS A 89 1.72 2.87 14.94
N VAL A 90 1.61 2.76 16.27
CA VAL A 90 2.21 1.68 17.06
C VAL A 90 1.13 0.88 17.78
N GLN A 91 1.24 -0.44 17.71
CA GLN A 91 0.67 -1.39 18.67
C GLN A 91 1.83 -1.82 19.57
N GLU A 92 1.78 -1.44 20.84
CA GLU A 92 2.86 -1.75 21.80
C GLU A 92 2.95 -3.26 22.05
N ALA A 93 4.16 -3.75 22.31
CA ALA A 93 4.35 -5.15 22.70
C ALA A 93 3.75 -5.40 24.10
N ALA A 94 2.88 -6.39 24.20
CA ALA A 94 2.29 -6.80 25.47
C ALA A 94 3.18 -7.80 26.20
N ARG A 95 3.08 -7.85 27.53
CA ARG A 95 3.67 -8.92 28.35
C ARG A 95 2.55 -9.79 28.88
N LYS A 96 2.67 -11.10 28.69
CA LYS A 96 1.79 -12.08 29.36
C LYS A 96 2.06 -12.21 30.87
N SER A 97 3.23 -11.78 31.36
CA SER A 97 3.58 -11.81 32.80
C SER A 97 4.68 -10.79 33.16
N LYS A 98 4.80 -10.42 34.45
CA LYS A 98 5.83 -9.47 34.96
C LYS A 98 7.27 -9.93 34.66
N LYS A 99 7.53 -11.24 34.68
CA LYS A 99 8.86 -11.85 34.41
C LYS A 99 9.05 -12.34 32.96
N GLY A 100 8.05 -12.21 32.09
CA GLY A 100 8.12 -12.64 30.69
C GLY A 100 8.75 -11.60 29.76
N ARG A 101 9.30 -12.05 28.63
CA ARG A 101 9.71 -11.18 27.53
C ARG A 101 8.48 -10.47 26.95
N ALA A 102 8.64 -9.22 26.52
CA ALA A 102 7.61 -8.54 25.73
C ALA A 102 7.46 -9.29 24.40
N MET A 103 6.24 -9.61 24.00
CA MET A 103 5.96 -10.36 22.78
C MET A 103 5.17 -9.48 21.81
N GLY A 104 5.48 -9.61 20.52
CA GLY A 104 4.83 -8.87 19.45
C GLY A 104 5.27 -7.41 19.37
N GLY A 105 4.29 -6.54 19.19
CA GLY A 105 4.49 -5.14 18.85
C GLY A 105 4.57 -4.94 17.34
N MET A 106 3.76 -4.02 16.83
CA MET A 106 3.68 -3.69 15.41
C MET A 106 3.80 -2.18 15.23
N ILE A 107 4.51 -1.76 14.20
CA ILE A 107 4.56 -0.35 13.77
C ILE A 107 4.16 -0.31 12.31
N VAL A 108 3.29 0.63 11.96
CA VAL A 108 3.05 0.96 10.56
C VAL A 108 3.51 2.39 10.30
N GLY A 109 4.18 2.61 9.17
CA GLY A 109 4.54 3.92 8.65
C GLY A 109 3.81 4.14 7.33
N ILE A 110 3.08 5.23 7.21
CA ILE A 110 2.42 5.64 5.97
C ILE A 110 3.08 6.95 5.54
N ARG A 111 3.62 7.01 4.32
CA ARG A 111 4.26 8.23 3.81
C ARG A 111 3.25 9.38 3.79
N GLU A 112 3.67 10.54 4.27
CA GLU A 112 2.87 11.76 4.18
C GLU A 112 2.49 12.06 2.72
N GLY A 113 1.27 12.57 2.52
CA GLY A 113 0.67 12.74 1.18
C GLY A 113 -0.16 11.54 0.69
N ILE A 114 -0.14 10.40 1.37
CA ILE A 114 -1.11 9.32 1.16
C ILE A 114 -2.33 9.58 2.04
N ARG A 115 -3.51 9.73 1.41
CA ARG A 115 -4.74 9.96 2.15
C ARG A 115 -5.10 8.69 2.95
N ARG A 116 -5.36 8.89 4.23
CA ARG A 116 -5.72 7.87 5.21
C ARG A 116 -7.14 8.16 5.68
N GLU A 117 -7.97 7.13 5.77
CA GLU A 117 -9.23 7.27 6.49
C GLU A 117 -8.94 7.42 7.98
N LYS A 118 -9.65 8.35 8.64
CA LYS A 118 -9.59 8.46 10.10
C LYS A 118 -10.17 7.15 10.66
N GLU A 119 -9.46 6.58 11.63
CA GLU A 119 -9.74 5.26 12.21
C GLU A 119 -11.24 4.94 12.31
N ASP A 120 -11.69 3.93 11.55
CA ASP A 120 -12.77 3.10 12.05
C ASP A 120 -12.31 2.51 13.39
N LYS A 121 -13.18 2.49 14.39
CA LYS A 121 -12.99 1.74 15.63
C LYS A 121 -13.04 0.22 15.36
N GLU A 122 -12.32 -0.27 14.34
CA GLU A 122 -12.11 -1.69 14.15
C GLU A 122 -11.42 -2.23 15.41
N ARG A 123 -11.96 -3.33 15.94
CA ARG A 123 -11.45 -3.98 17.15
C ARG A 123 -9.95 -4.17 16.99
N LYS A 124 -9.17 -3.57 17.90
CA LYS A 124 -7.73 -3.77 18.00
C LYS A 124 -7.49 -5.16 18.60
N GLU A 125 -7.43 -6.18 17.75
CA GLU A 125 -6.99 -7.50 18.16
C GLU A 125 -5.46 -7.49 18.34
N GLU A 126 -4.96 -8.08 19.43
CA GLU A 126 -3.51 -8.20 19.65
C GLU A 126 -2.88 -9.00 18.51
N GLY A 127 -1.84 -8.43 17.87
CA GLY A 127 -1.18 -9.06 16.72
C GLY A 127 -1.83 -8.78 15.37
N SER A 128 -2.90 -7.98 15.33
CA SER A 128 -3.52 -7.52 14.09
C SER A 128 -3.49 -5.99 13.99
N GLN A 129 -2.98 -5.47 12.88
CA GLN A 129 -2.97 -4.05 12.58
C GLN A 129 -3.37 -3.81 11.13
N ALA A 130 -4.54 -3.19 10.95
CA ALA A 130 -5.08 -2.79 9.65
C ALA A 130 -4.98 -1.28 9.45
N VAL A 131 -4.78 -0.87 8.19
CA VAL A 131 -4.79 0.53 7.77
C VAL A 131 -5.48 0.61 6.42
N LYS A 132 -6.50 1.49 6.32
CA LYS A 132 -7.11 1.87 5.05
C LYS A 132 -6.40 3.10 4.48
N VAL A 133 -5.80 2.93 3.30
CA VAL A 133 -5.09 3.99 2.56
C VAL A 133 -5.67 4.14 1.17
N ASN A 134 -5.81 5.39 0.72
CA ASN A 134 -6.25 5.69 -0.64
C ASN A 134 -5.01 5.82 -1.54
N LEU A 135 -4.89 4.87 -2.47
CA LEU A 135 -3.80 4.79 -3.44
C LEU A 135 -4.22 5.32 -4.83
N GLY A 136 -5.27 6.13 -4.94
CA GLY A 136 -5.61 6.87 -6.16
C GLY A 136 -6.62 6.22 -7.10
N GLY A 137 -7.68 5.59 -6.57
CA GLY A 137 -8.88 5.25 -7.36
C GLY A 137 -9.94 6.35 -7.26
N GLU A 138 -10.57 6.72 -8.38
CA GLU A 138 -11.85 7.44 -8.39
C GLU A 138 -12.94 6.55 -7.78
N TRP A 139 -13.86 7.15 -7.02
CA TRP A 139 -14.97 6.48 -6.33
C TRP A 139 -16.12 6.16 -7.29
#